data_AF-A0A3L6L2Y4-F1
#
_entry.id   AF-A0A3L6L2Y4-F1
#
_cell.length_a   1.000
_cell.length_b   1.000
_cell.length_c   1.000
_cell.angle_alpha   90.00
_cell.angle_beta   90.00
_cell.angle_gamma   90.00
#
_symmetry.space_group_name_H-M   'P 1'
#
loop_
_entity.id
_entity.type
_entity.pdbx_description
1 polymer ?
#
loop_
_entity_poly.entity_id
_entity_poly.type
_entity_poly.pdbx_seq_one_letter_code
_entity_poly.pdbx_strand_id
1 'polypeptide(L)'
;MQRNLTKLSAAAFYEFVDNNFLNNKRPPVPGGSWTVEVLRNKSLADLQHIWFLLLKERNMLKSMKEHYLRHQEELGAMPAPSRLKMIDESMRNIKRVVKERDEEATARAVEIFKERLKRGIYRYPPGPPPPPGAHDKTSVVKVELSCYVEEERLRELFGRYDVFEPHKGIVRVELKLPDEVLKQKEEAEQLWTQYMAECSDVKAYHQWSTAAPSAYDYTEVELAPGYLPTMPFQIKVVNTVVTLKLMRGNCRSTRARSTPQGKTASTKEPTRAA
;
A
#
# COMPACT_ATOMS: atom_id res chain seq x y z
N MET A 1 47.86 22.38 28.50
CA MET A 1 47.56 22.33 27.06
C MET A 1 47.59 23.75 26.51
N GLN A 2 48.69 24.16 25.89
CA GLN A 2 48.78 25.44 25.19
C GLN A 2 47.88 25.36 23.94
N ARG A 3 46.80 26.15 23.92
CA ARG A 3 46.04 26.37 22.68
C ARG A 3 46.91 27.21 21.78
N ASN A 4 47.54 26.59 20.80
CA ASN A 4 48.13 27.29 19.67
C ASN A 4 47.00 28.07 18.98
N LEU A 5 46.85 29.34 19.34
CA LEU A 5 46.12 30.31 18.54
C LEU A 5 46.94 30.51 17.28
N THR A 6 46.76 29.62 16.29
CA THR A 6 47.19 29.88 14.93
C THR A 6 46.60 31.23 14.57
N LYS A 7 47.45 32.24 14.37
CA LYS A 7 47.02 33.54 13.86
C LYS A 7 46.20 33.26 12.61
N LEU A 8 44.88 33.44 12.67
CA LEU A 8 44.03 33.32 11.49
C LEU A 8 44.56 34.36 10.50
N SER A 9 45.16 33.88 9.42
CA SER A 9 45.66 34.74 8.36
C SER A 9 44.49 35.57 7.82
N ALA A 10 44.76 36.81 7.40
CA ALA A 10 43.74 37.68 6.80
C ALA A 10 42.94 36.99 5.69
N ALA A 11 43.53 36.02 4.98
CA ALA A 11 42.87 35.18 3.97
C ALA A 11 41.58 34.51 4.47
N ALA A 12 41.52 34.11 5.74
CA ALA A 12 40.33 33.52 6.35
C ALA A 12 39.19 34.53 6.55
N PHE A 13 39.48 35.85 6.54
CA PHE A 13 38.44 36.88 6.54
C PHE A 13 38.04 37.26 5.11
N TYR A 14 38.97 37.18 4.15
CA TYR A 14 38.66 37.39 2.73
C TYR A 14 37.65 36.36 2.21
N GLU A 15 37.60 35.13 2.73
CA GLU A 15 36.57 34.14 2.32
C GLU A 15 35.14 34.50 2.79
N PHE A 16 34.97 35.41 3.76
CA PHE A 16 33.66 35.89 4.21
C PHE A 16 33.13 37.06 3.36
N VAL A 17 33.97 37.67 2.52
CA VAL A 17 33.62 38.82 1.70
C VAL A 17 33.63 38.44 0.23
N ASP A 18 32.60 38.83 -0.53
CA ASP A 18 32.51 38.52 -1.95
C ASP A 18 33.64 39.24 -2.73
N ASN A 19 34.47 38.47 -3.44
CA ASN A 19 35.59 39.01 -4.23
C ASN A 19 35.14 39.96 -5.33
N ASN A 20 33.96 39.73 -5.92
CA ASN A 20 33.43 40.63 -6.95
C ASN A 20 33.04 41.97 -6.33
N PHE A 21 32.48 41.96 -5.11
CA PHE A 21 32.17 43.17 -4.37
C PHE A 21 33.44 43.97 -4.03
N LEU A 22 34.49 43.32 -3.51
CA LEU A 22 35.78 43.98 -3.22
C LEU A 22 36.40 44.64 -4.45
N ASN A 23 36.27 44.03 -5.63
CA ASN A 23 36.82 44.53 -6.88
C ASN A 23 35.88 45.46 -7.66
N ASN A 24 34.76 45.88 -7.05
CA ASN A 24 33.71 46.69 -7.66
C ASN A 24 33.23 46.11 -9.01
N LYS A 25 33.03 44.78 -9.05
CA LYS A 25 32.50 44.03 -10.20
C LYS A 25 31.13 43.47 -9.86
N ARG A 26 30.25 43.37 -10.86
CA ARG A 26 28.94 42.75 -10.68
C ARG A 26 29.09 41.23 -10.52
N PRO A 27 28.58 40.62 -9.43
CA PRO A 27 28.66 39.18 -9.26
C PRO A 27 27.69 38.48 -10.25
N PRO A 28 28.14 37.46 -10.99
CA PRO A 28 27.28 36.70 -11.89
C PRO A 28 26.36 35.75 -11.12
N VAL A 29 25.23 35.39 -11.73
CA VAL A 29 24.35 34.33 -11.22
C VAL A 29 24.93 32.97 -11.63
N PRO A 30 25.13 32.02 -10.71
CA PRO A 30 25.66 30.68 -11.04
C PRO A 30 24.61 29.83 -11.78
N GLY A 31 25.08 28.74 -12.40
CA GLY A 31 24.27 27.92 -13.31
C GLY A 31 23.14 27.10 -12.67
N GLY A 32 23.28 26.59 -11.43
CA GLY A 32 22.28 25.70 -10.83
C GLY A 32 22.54 25.31 -9.37
N SER A 33 21.52 24.76 -8.70
CA SER A 33 21.60 24.11 -7.39
C SER A 33 21.86 22.62 -7.53
N TRP A 34 22.33 21.96 -6.47
CA TRP A 34 22.54 20.52 -6.47
C TRP A 34 21.20 19.78 -6.43
N THR A 35 20.92 19.01 -7.48
CA THR A 35 19.71 18.18 -7.56
C THR A 35 19.86 16.89 -6.75
N VAL A 36 18.72 16.36 -6.26
CA VAL A 36 18.69 15.12 -5.48
C VAL A 36 19.27 13.94 -6.27
N GLU A 37 19.00 13.88 -7.58
CA GLU A 37 19.48 12.81 -8.47
C GLU A 37 21.01 12.74 -8.52
N VAL A 38 21.69 13.89 -8.61
CA VAL A 38 23.16 13.94 -8.60
C VAL A 38 23.71 13.58 -7.22
N LEU A 39 23.07 14.05 -6.15
CA LEU A 39 23.52 13.82 -4.77
C LEU A 39 23.38 12.35 -4.33
N ARG A 40 22.41 11.61 -4.88
CA ARG A 40 22.26 10.16 -4.62
C ARG A 40 23.47 9.35 -5.07
N ASN A 41 24.16 9.79 -6.12
CA ASN A 41 25.35 9.13 -6.66
C ASN A 41 26.65 9.51 -5.93
N LYS A 42 26.59 10.35 -4.88
CA LYS A 42 27.78 10.82 -4.14
C LYS A 42 27.99 10.04 -2.85
N SER A 43 29.26 9.84 -2.47
CA SER A 43 29.62 9.20 -1.21
C SER A 43 29.24 10.10 -0.01
N LEU A 44 29.14 9.53 1.20
CA LEU A 44 28.89 10.34 2.40
C LEU A 44 30.01 11.38 2.63
N ALA A 45 31.27 11.00 2.33
CA ALA A 45 32.43 11.88 2.43
C ALA A 45 32.35 13.07 1.45
N ASP A 46 31.85 12.85 0.24
CA ASP A 46 31.63 13.92 -0.73
C ASP A 46 30.45 14.81 -0.31
N LEU A 47 29.36 14.21 0.20
CA LEU A 47 28.20 14.97 0.68
C LEU A 47 28.56 15.91 1.82
N GLN A 48 29.34 15.46 2.81
CA GLN A 48 29.83 16.34 3.89
C GLN A 48 30.77 17.42 3.35
N HIS A 49 31.63 17.11 2.38
CA HIS A 49 32.55 18.08 1.80
C HIS A 49 31.79 19.19 1.07
N ILE A 50 30.85 18.81 0.20
CA ILE A 50 29.96 19.75 -0.51
C ILE A 50 29.14 20.55 0.50
N TRP A 51 28.65 19.92 1.58
CA TRP A 51 27.94 20.63 2.64
C TRP A 51 28.78 21.75 3.26
N PHE A 52 30.06 21.49 3.57
CA PHE A 52 30.95 22.53 4.11
C PHE A 52 31.24 23.65 3.09
N LEU A 53 31.38 23.32 1.80
CA LEU A 53 31.52 24.33 0.74
C LEU A 53 30.27 25.22 0.65
N LEU A 54 29.09 24.61 0.64
CA LEU A 54 27.81 25.34 0.64
C LEU A 54 27.63 26.19 1.91
N LEU A 55 28.08 25.69 3.06
CA LEU A 55 28.02 26.40 4.32
C LEU A 55 28.92 27.65 4.32
N LYS A 56 30.13 27.55 3.76
CA LYS A 56 31.03 28.69 3.59
C LYS A 56 30.43 29.74 2.65
N GLU A 57 29.94 29.32 1.49
CA GLU A 57 29.28 30.19 0.53
C GLU A 57 28.04 30.88 1.15
N ARG A 58 27.22 30.13 1.90
CA ARG A 58 26.07 30.68 2.62
C ARG A 58 26.49 31.75 3.62
N ASN A 59 27.56 31.52 4.37
CA ASN A 59 28.05 32.48 5.35
C ASN A 59 28.53 33.78 4.66
N MET A 60 29.32 33.67 3.59
CA MET A 60 29.73 34.82 2.77
C MET A 60 28.50 35.59 2.23
N LEU A 61 27.53 34.89 1.63
CA LEU A 61 26.32 35.51 1.09
C LEU A 61 25.46 36.19 2.17
N LYS A 62 25.40 35.63 3.39
CA LYS A 62 24.70 36.25 4.53
C LYS A 62 25.42 37.50 5.01
N SER A 63 26.75 37.48 5.10
CA SER A 63 27.55 38.67 5.42
C SER A 63 27.33 39.78 4.38
N MET A 64 27.32 39.44 3.09
CA MET A 64 27.00 40.42 2.04
C MET A 64 25.57 40.93 2.16
N LYS A 65 24.59 40.03 2.35
CA LYS A 65 23.19 40.43 2.51
C LYS A 65 23.03 41.40 3.68
N GLU A 66 23.66 41.13 4.81
CA GLU A 66 23.66 42.01 5.97
C GLU A 66 24.31 43.37 5.67
N HIS A 67 25.45 43.39 4.98
CA HIS A 67 26.13 44.63 4.58
C HIS A 67 25.24 45.52 3.69
N TYR A 68 24.59 44.93 2.69
CA TYR A 68 23.63 45.64 1.83
C TYR A 68 22.38 46.10 2.58
N LEU A 69 21.94 45.38 3.61
CA LEU A 69 20.84 45.81 4.46
C LEU A 69 21.25 47.02 5.33
N ARG A 70 22.47 47.02 5.87
CA ARG A 70 22.97 48.13 6.68
C ARG A 70 23.18 49.42 5.88
N HIS A 71 23.64 49.31 4.63
CA HIS A 71 23.92 50.44 3.74
C HIS A 71 22.93 50.50 2.57
N GLN A 72 21.66 50.20 2.83
CA GLN A 72 20.65 50.06 1.78
C GLN A 72 20.42 51.38 1.01
N GLU A 73 20.54 52.52 1.67
CA GLU A 73 20.41 53.85 1.04
C GLU A 73 21.57 54.15 0.08
N GLU A 74 22.79 53.67 0.38
CA GLU A 74 23.99 53.93 -0.40
C GLU A 74 24.18 52.92 -1.55
N LEU A 75 23.90 51.63 -1.28
CA LEU A 75 24.25 50.52 -2.18
C LEU A 75 23.05 49.92 -2.92
N GLY A 76 21.82 50.24 -2.50
CA GLY A 76 20.60 49.67 -3.06
C GLY A 76 20.44 48.17 -2.76
N ALA A 77 19.75 47.46 -3.66
CA ALA A 77 19.45 46.04 -3.50
C ALA A 77 20.67 45.15 -3.81
N MET A 78 20.85 44.09 -3.00
CA MET A 78 21.92 43.10 -3.21
C MET A 78 21.84 42.47 -4.62
N PRO A 79 22.96 42.45 -5.37
CA PRO A 79 23.01 41.78 -6.67
C PRO A 79 22.96 40.25 -6.52
N ALA A 80 22.27 39.58 -7.45
CA ALA A 80 22.12 38.12 -7.52
C ALA A 80 21.61 37.45 -6.21
N PRO A 81 20.43 37.84 -5.69
CA PRO A 81 19.88 37.27 -4.45
C PRO A 81 19.45 35.81 -4.60
N SER A 82 19.27 35.32 -5.83
CA SER A 82 18.92 33.93 -6.14
C SER A 82 19.96 32.92 -5.63
N ARG A 83 21.22 33.33 -5.46
CA ARG A 83 22.31 32.50 -4.91
C ARG A 83 21.92 31.88 -3.57
N LEU A 84 21.36 32.67 -2.65
CA LEU A 84 20.93 32.20 -1.32
C LEU A 84 19.90 31.07 -1.43
N LYS A 85 18.89 31.25 -2.30
CA LYS A 85 17.85 30.24 -2.53
C LYS A 85 18.42 28.94 -3.10
N MET A 86 19.39 29.01 -4.00
CA MET A 86 20.05 27.85 -4.61
C MET A 86 20.90 27.07 -3.60
N ILE A 87 21.58 27.77 -2.69
CA ILE A 87 22.34 27.15 -1.61
C ILE A 87 21.40 26.47 -0.61
N ASP A 88 20.33 27.14 -0.17
CA ASP A 88 19.35 26.57 0.75
C ASP A 88 18.64 25.34 0.15
N GLU A 89 18.36 25.36 -1.16
CA GLU A 89 17.85 24.19 -1.89
C GLU A 89 18.86 23.04 -1.91
N SER A 90 20.12 23.31 -2.25
CA SER A 90 21.18 22.31 -2.28
C SER A 90 21.38 21.66 -0.90
N MET A 91 21.38 22.46 0.17
CA MET A 91 21.49 21.96 1.55
C MET A 91 20.28 21.11 1.94
N ARG A 92 19.06 21.53 1.59
CA ARG A 92 17.86 20.70 1.81
C ARG A 92 17.94 19.36 1.09
N ASN A 93 18.43 19.36 -0.15
CA ASN A 93 18.58 18.14 -0.95
C ASN A 93 19.63 17.19 -0.35
N ILE A 94 20.76 17.71 0.15
CA ILE A 94 21.76 16.90 0.87
C ILE A 94 21.14 16.27 2.11
N LYS A 95 20.43 17.06 2.94
CA LYS A 95 19.75 16.56 4.14
C LYS A 95 18.75 15.45 3.80
N ARG A 96 18.02 15.59 2.70
CA ARG A 96 17.08 14.57 2.21
C ARG A 96 17.80 13.27 1.86
N VAL A 97 18.88 13.32 1.07
CA VAL A 97 19.63 12.11 0.68
C VAL A 97 20.24 11.41 1.90
N VAL A 98 20.79 12.17 2.85
CA VAL A 98 21.34 11.59 4.09
C VAL A 98 20.23 10.91 4.91
N LYS A 99 19.06 11.56 5.05
CA LYS A 99 17.92 11.00 5.76
C LYS A 99 17.40 9.71 5.10
N GLU A 100 17.28 9.68 3.77
CA GLU A 100 16.89 8.47 3.02
C GLU A 100 17.83 7.29 3.35
N ARG A 101 19.16 7.54 3.36
CA ARG A 101 20.17 6.51 3.69
C ARG A 101 20.11 6.07 5.16
N ASP A 102 19.92 7.00 6.08
CA ASP A 102 19.83 6.71 7.51
C ASP A 102 18.58 5.89 7.84
N GLU A 103 17.45 6.15 7.16
CA GLU A 103 16.21 5.38 7.31
C GLU A 103 16.40 3.92 6.85
N GLU A 104 17.02 3.70 5.69
CA GLU A 104 17.35 2.35 5.19
C GLU A 104 18.30 1.60 6.15
N ALA A 105 19.34 2.28 6.64
CA ALA A 105 20.29 1.72 7.60
C ALA A 105 19.61 1.38 8.93
N THR A 106 18.71 2.25 9.40
CA THR A 106 17.95 2.05 10.64
C THR A 106 16.98 0.87 10.51
N ALA A 107 16.25 0.77 9.41
CA ALA A 107 15.34 -0.34 9.15
C ALA A 107 16.09 -1.68 9.23
N ARG A 108 17.23 -1.78 8.54
CA ARG A 108 18.08 -2.97 8.56
C ARG A 108 18.65 -3.26 9.95
N ALA A 109 19.10 -2.25 10.68
CA ALA A 109 19.62 -2.41 12.04
C ALA A 109 18.54 -2.92 13.00
N VAL A 110 17.30 -2.41 12.87
CA VAL A 110 16.15 -2.83 13.67
C VAL A 110 15.78 -4.29 13.38
N GLU A 111 15.79 -4.72 12.12
CA GLU A 111 15.55 -6.13 11.76
C GLU A 111 16.58 -7.07 12.39
N ILE A 112 17.87 -6.73 12.26
CA ILE A 112 18.97 -7.49 12.88
C ILE A 112 18.80 -7.53 14.40
N PHE A 113 18.45 -6.40 15.02
CA PHE A 113 18.24 -6.33 16.46
C PHE A 113 17.07 -7.21 16.91
N LYS A 114 15.95 -7.22 16.17
CA LYS A 114 14.80 -8.10 16.45
C LYS A 114 15.16 -9.58 16.32
N GLU A 115 15.96 -9.96 15.32
CA GLU A 115 16.47 -11.33 15.17
C GLU A 115 17.35 -11.74 16.36
N ARG A 116 18.27 -10.88 16.78
CA ARG A 116 19.11 -11.12 17.96
C ARG A 116 18.31 -11.19 19.26
N LEU A 117 17.29 -10.35 19.40
CA LEU A 117 16.40 -10.37 20.56
C LEU A 117 15.56 -11.66 20.61
N LYS A 118 15.03 -12.11 19.46
CA LYS A 118 14.30 -13.39 19.34
C LYS A 118 15.18 -14.58 19.72
N ARG A 119 16.48 -14.51 19.43
CA ARG A 119 17.47 -15.53 19.84
C ARG A 119 17.84 -15.48 21.33
N GLY A 120 17.55 -14.37 22.03
CA GLY A 120 17.82 -14.25 23.46
C GLY A 120 19.30 -14.27 23.82
N ILE A 121 20.19 -13.74 22.97
CA ILE A 121 21.65 -13.79 23.18
C ILE A 121 22.16 -12.76 24.20
N TYR A 122 21.37 -11.73 24.49
CA TYR A 122 21.75 -10.65 25.39
C TYR A 122 21.51 -11.05 26.84
N ARG A 123 22.57 -11.02 27.66
CA ARG A 123 22.53 -11.37 29.08
C ARG A 123 23.41 -10.43 29.89
N TYR A 124 22.88 -9.96 31.02
CA TYR A 124 23.65 -9.35 32.09
C TYR A 124 23.48 -10.23 33.34
N PRO A 125 24.55 -10.66 34.04
CA PRO A 125 25.99 -10.35 33.87
C PRO A 125 26.62 -10.97 32.59
N PRO A 126 27.82 -10.50 32.17
CA PRO A 126 28.45 -10.96 30.94
C PRO A 126 28.81 -12.46 31.01
N GLY A 127 28.29 -13.23 30.06
CA GLY A 127 28.51 -14.66 29.92
C GLY A 127 27.52 -15.29 28.95
N PRO A 128 27.78 -16.51 28.46
CA PRO A 128 26.84 -17.19 27.57
C PRO A 128 25.50 -17.45 28.28
N PRO A 129 24.36 -17.39 27.57
CA PRO A 129 23.11 -17.87 28.12
C PRO A 129 23.18 -19.40 28.35
N PRO A 130 22.37 -19.93 29.27
CA PRO A 130 22.21 -21.39 29.39
C PRO A 130 21.69 -21.97 28.06
N PRO A 131 22.01 -23.24 27.74
CA PRO A 131 21.60 -23.83 26.49
C PRO A 131 20.06 -23.86 26.35
N PRO A 132 19.51 -23.60 25.14
CA PRO A 132 18.09 -23.74 24.86
C PRO A 132 17.61 -25.16 25.22
N GLY A 133 16.47 -25.29 25.90
CA GLY A 133 15.95 -26.59 26.34
C GLY A 133 16.36 -27.04 27.75
N ALA A 134 17.43 -26.50 28.34
CA ALA A 134 17.80 -26.88 29.72
C ALA A 134 16.76 -26.48 30.77
N HIS A 135 15.97 -25.45 30.48
CA HIS A 135 14.87 -24.98 31.32
C HIS A 135 13.50 -25.50 30.87
N ASP A 136 13.39 -26.04 29.65
CA ASP A 136 12.11 -26.45 29.05
C ASP A 136 11.72 -27.84 29.54
N LYS A 137 11.20 -27.92 30.77
CA LYS A 137 10.68 -29.17 31.36
C LYS A 137 9.27 -29.52 30.90
N THR A 138 8.71 -28.77 29.96
CA THR A 138 7.32 -28.89 29.50
C THR A 138 7.25 -29.42 28.08
N SER A 139 6.41 -30.43 27.84
CA SER A 139 6.12 -30.95 26.50
C SER A 139 4.83 -30.34 25.94
N VAL A 140 4.80 -30.08 24.64
CA VAL A 140 3.58 -29.66 23.92
C VAL A 140 3.07 -30.85 23.10
N VAL A 141 1.79 -31.19 23.27
CA VAL A 141 1.12 -32.25 22.50
C VAL A 141 0.18 -31.58 21.50
N LYS A 142 0.38 -31.85 20.20
CA LYS A 142 -0.54 -31.42 19.14
C LYS A 142 -1.58 -32.52 18.93
N VAL A 143 -2.86 -32.18 19.05
CA VAL A 143 -3.99 -33.08 18.79
C VAL A 143 -4.82 -32.49 17.66
N GLU A 144 -5.19 -33.32 16.70
CA GLU A 144 -6.06 -32.94 15.58
C GLU A 144 -7.47 -33.43 15.86
N LEU A 145 -8.43 -32.50 15.83
CA LEU A 145 -9.85 -32.77 16.13
C LEU A 145 -10.68 -32.48 14.88
N SER A 146 -11.68 -33.32 14.61
CA SER A 146 -12.61 -33.11 13.49
C SER A 146 -13.61 -31.99 13.77
N CYS A 147 -13.93 -31.76 15.04
CA CYS A 147 -14.91 -30.79 15.50
C CYS A 147 -14.35 -29.95 16.65
N TYR A 148 -14.98 -28.81 16.90
CA TYR A 148 -14.66 -27.99 18.07
C TYR A 148 -15.03 -28.73 19.36
N VAL A 149 -14.11 -28.69 20.33
CA VAL A 149 -14.30 -29.23 21.68
C VAL A 149 -13.89 -28.14 22.66
N GLU A 150 -14.67 -27.96 23.72
CA GLU A 150 -14.39 -26.96 24.75
C GLU A 150 -13.06 -27.23 25.47
N GLU A 151 -12.39 -26.15 25.88
CA GLU A 151 -11.07 -26.23 26.52
C GLU A 151 -11.11 -26.97 27.86
N GLU A 152 -12.17 -26.76 28.65
CA GLU A 152 -12.36 -27.43 29.94
C GLU A 152 -12.53 -28.94 29.77
N ARG A 153 -13.30 -29.34 28.74
CA ARG A 153 -13.49 -30.75 28.42
C ARG A 153 -12.18 -31.39 27.99
N LEU A 154 -11.38 -30.70 27.18
CA LEU A 154 -10.05 -31.18 26.80
C LEU A 154 -9.12 -31.28 28.02
N ARG A 155 -9.15 -30.31 28.94
CA ARG A 155 -8.36 -30.34 30.17
C ARG A 155 -8.76 -31.49 31.09
N GLU A 156 -10.04 -31.83 31.15
CA GLU A 156 -10.52 -32.97 31.92
C GLU A 156 -10.06 -34.30 31.32
N LEU A 157 -10.19 -34.46 29.99
CA LEU A 157 -9.86 -35.69 29.28
C LEU A 157 -8.36 -35.97 29.21
N PHE A 158 -7.54 -34.94 28.99
CA PHE A 158 -6.08 -35.05 28.94
C PHE A 158 -5.40 -34.83 30.31
N GLY A 159 -6.19 -34.55 31.35
CA GLY A 159 -5.67 -34.27 32.68
C GLY A 159 -4.97 -35.48 33.29
N ARG A 160 -3.80 -35.25 33.87
CA ARG A 160 -3.07 -36.27 34.62
C ARG A 160 -3.83 -36.64 35.90
N TYR A 161 -4.14 -37.92 36.06
CA TYR A 161 -4.92 -38.43 37.20
C TYR A 161 -4.11 -38.52 38.50
N ASP A 162 -2.79 -38.54 38.39
CA ASP A 162 -1.81 -38.61 39.48
C ASP A 162 -1.50 -37.23 40.10
N VAL A 163 -1.88 -36.14 39.44
CA VAL A 163 -1.60 -34.77 39.89
C VAL A 163 -2.81 -34.19 40.62
N PHE A 164 -2.69 -34.03 41.95
CA PHE A 164 -3.73 -33.47 42.82
C PHE A 164 -3.72 -31.93 42.83
N GLU A 165 -3.80 -31.34 41.65
CA GLU A 165 -3.89 -29.88 41.44
C GLU A 165 -5.00 -29.57 40.44
N PRO A 166 -5.67 -28.41 40.51
CA PRO A 166 -6.80 -28.10 39.64
C PRO A 166 -6.42 -28.09 38.15
N HIS A 167 -5.18 -27.75 37.83
CA HIS A 167 -4.68 -27.73 36.46
C HIS A 167 -4.34 -29.13 35.91
N LYS A 168 -4.38 -30.19 36.73
CA LYS A 168 -4.13 -31.59 36.35
C LYS A 168 -2.85 -31.79 35.53
N GLY A 169 -1.80 -31.03 35.85
CA GLY A 169 -0.52 -31.07 35.16
C GLY A 169 -0.49 -30.48 33.74
N ILE A 170 -1.54 -29.78 33.30
CA ILE A 170 -1.63 -29.07 32.01
C ILE A 170 -1.44 -27.58 32.25
N VAL A 171 -0.47 -26.96 31.56
CA VAL A 171 -0.22 -25.51 31.67
C VAL A 171 -1.34 -24.72 31.00
N ARG A 172 -1.56 -24.94 29.71
CA ARG A 172 -2.60 -24.29 28.90
C ARG A 172 -3.05 -25.20 27.77
N VAL A 173 -4.28 -24.98 27.32
CA VAL A 173 -4.85 -25.57 26.10
C VAL A 173 -5.07 -24.41 25.14
N GLU A 174 -4.69 -24.57 23.88
CA GLU A 174 -4.88 -23.54 22.85
C GLU A 174 -5.47 -24.21 21.61
N LEU A 175 -6.65 -23.78 21.18
CA LEU A 175 -7.29 -24.27 19.97
C LEU A 175 -7.05 -23.29 18.82
N LYS A 176 -6.47 -23.81 17.75
CA LYS A 176 -6.22 -23.06 16.52
C LYS A 176 -6.72 -23.86 15.32
N LEU A 177 -7.43 -23.18 14.43
CA LEU A 177 -7.72 -23.71 13.11
C LEU A 177 -6.49 -23.47 12.20
N PRO A 178 -6.14 -24.41 11.32
CA PRO A 178 -5.14 -24.17 10.28
C PRO A 178 -5.54 -23.02 9.35
N ASP A 179 -4.56 -22.25 8.88
CA ASP A 179 -4.79 -21.09 8.00
C ASP A 179 -5.53 -21.48 6.70
N GLU A 180 -5.25 -22.67 6.17
CA GLU A 180 -5.93 -23.22 4.99
C GLU A 180 -7.44 -23.40 5.20
N VAL A 181 -7.81 -23.98 6.34
CA VAL A 181 -9.22 -24.22 6.71
C VAL A 181 -9.91 -22.89 7.04
N LEU A 182 -9.21 -21.95 7.66
CA LEU A 182 -9.74 -20.62 7.95
C LEU A 182 -10.09 -19.88 6.64
N LYS A 183 -9.18 -19.89 5.67
CA LYS A 183 -9.41 -19.31 4.34
C LYS A 183 -10.57 -19.99 3.61
N GLN A 184 -10.65 -21.32 3.67
CA GLN A 184 -11.74 -22.06 3.05
C GLN A 184 -13.11 -21.70 3.66
N LYS A 185 -13.17 -21.46 4.98
CA LYS A 185 -14.40 -21.01 5.65
C LYS A 185 -14.80 -19.60 5.21
N GLU A 186 -13.83 -18.69 5.11
CA GLU A 186 -14.06 -17.33 4.62
C GLU A 186 -14.62 -17.34 3.20
N GLU A 187 -14.01 -18.12 2.29
CA GLU A 187 -14.50 -18.29 0.92
C GLU A 187 -15.91 -18.91 0.90
N ALA A 188 -16.18 -19.92 1.72
CA ALA A 188 -17.51 -20.54 1.82
C ALA A 188 -18.58 -19.57 2.35
N GLU A 189 -18.25 -18.69 3.29
CA GLU A 189 -19.15 -17.67 3.81
C GLU A 189 -19.46 -16.60 2.75
N GLN A 190 -18.45 -16.17 1.99
CA GLN A 190 -18.65 -15.28 0.85
C GLN A 190 -19.59 -15.89 -0.19
N LEU A 191 -19.38 -17.16 -0.54
CA LEU A 191 -20.25 -17.89 -1.46
C LEU A 191 -21.67 -18.06 -0.90
N TRP A 192 -21.81 -18.35 0.39
CA TRP A 192 -23.11 -18.45 1.04
C TRP A 192 -23.88 -17.14 0.99
N THR A 193 -23.19 -16.03 1.24
CA THR A 193 -23.78 -14.69 1.18
C THR A 193 -24.25 -14.36 -0.24
N GLN A 194 -23.43 -14.69 -1.25
CA GLN A 194 -23.79 -14.54 -2.66
C GLN A 194 -25.02 -15.40 -3.01
N TYR A 195 -25.01 -16.68 -2.62
CA TYR A 195 -26.13 -17.59 -2.83
C TYR A 195 -27.43 -17.08 -2.20
N MET A 196 -27.37 -16.59 -0.96
CA MET A 196 -28.53 -16.03 -0.27
C MET A 196 -29.08 -14.80 -0.98
N ALA A 197 -28.20 -13.92 -1.49
CA ALA A 197 -28.61 -12.76 -2.29
C ALA A 197 -29.27 -13.21 -3.60
N GLU A 198 -28.65 -14.13 -4.34
CA GLU A 198 -29.21 -14.68 -5.58
C GLU A 198 -30.56 -15.35 -5.35
N CYS A 199 -30.71 -16.13 -4.27
CA CYS A 199 -31.99 -16.75 -3.92
C CYS A 199 -33.07 -15.72 -3.60
N SER A 200 -32.72 -14.63 -2.91
CA SER A 200 -33.63 -13.51 -2.65
C SER A 200 -34.05 -12.84 -3.96
N ASP A 201 -33.10 -12.56 -4.86
CA ASP A 201 -33.35 -11.93 -6.16
C ASP A 201 -34.22 -12.80 -7.06
N VAL A 202 -33.91 -14.09 -7.16
CA VAL A 202 -34.71 -15.06 -7.92
C VAL A 202 -36.13 -15.12 -7.39
N LYS A 203 -36.31 -15.16 -6.06
CA LYS A 203 -37.63 -15.16 -5.43
C LYS A 203 -38.40 -13.87 -5.75
N ALA A 204 -37.77 -12.71 -5.61
CA ALA A 204 -38.37 -11.41 -5.90
C ALA A 204 -38.73 -11.27 -7.39
N TYR A 205 -37.90 -11.80 -8.29
CA TYR A 205 -38.15 -11.79 -9.73
C TYR A 205 -39.37 -12.65 -10.11
N HIS A 206 -39.41 -13.89 -9.63
CA HIS A 206 -40.49 -14.83 -9.97
C HIS A 206 -41.80 -14.53 -9.26
N GLN A 207 -41.77 -13.84 -8.10
CA GLN A 207 -42.95 -13.49 -7.31
C GLN A 207 -44.07 -12.89 -8.15
N TRP A 208 -43.74 -11.93 -9.02
CA TRP A 208 -44.71 -11.22 -9.85
C TRP A 208 -45.12 -12.02 -11.09
N SER A 209 -44.21 -12.83 -11.65
CA SER A 209 -44.53 -13.72 -12.76
C SER A 209 -45.51 -14.82 -12.36
N THR A 210 -45.42 -15.34 -11.13
CA THR A 210 -46.36 -16.35 -10.63
C THR A 210 -47.73 -15.79 -10.27
N ALA A 211 -47.82 -14.48 -10.02
CA ALA A 211 -49.05 -13.79 -9.65
C ALA A 211 -49.85 -13.25 -10.85
N ALA A 212 -49.41 -13.53 -12.08
CA ALA A 212 -50.17 -13.17 -13.28
C ALA A 212 -51.41 -14.07 -13.44
N PRO A 213 -52.59 -13.52 -13.77
CA PRO A 213 -52.83 -12.13 -14.14
C PRO A 213 -53.07 -11.17 -12.95
N SER A 214 -52.53 -9.95 -13.02
CA SER A 214 -52.73 -8.89 -12.03
C SER A 214 -53.96 -8.03 -12.35
N ALA A 215 -54.63 -7.47 -11.34
CA ALA A 215 -55.73 -6.53 -11.55
C ALA A 215 -55.30 -5.30 -12.37
N TYR A 216 -54.04 -4.87 -12.23
CA TYR A 216 -53.50 -3.73 -12.98
C TYR A 216 -53.26 -4.03 -14.47
N ASP A 217 -53.15 -5.30 -14.86
CA ASP A 217 -52.96 -5.67 -16.27
C ASP A 217 -54.22 -5.38 -17.11
N TYR A 218 -55.39 -5.29 -16.45
CA TYR A 218 -56.68 -5.00 -17.08
C TYR A 218 -57.14 -3.54 -16.91
N THR A 219 -56.28 -2.64 -16.45
CA THR A 219 -56.66 -1.23 -16.27
C THR A 219 -56.99 -0.57 -17.61
N GLU A 220 -58.03 0.24 -17.61
CA GLU A 220 -58.52 0.93 -18.81
C GLU A 220 -57.53 2.04 -19.21
N VAL A 221 -56.80 1.83 -20.29
CA VAL A 221 -55.87 2.81 -20.88
C VAL A 221 -56.32 3.12 -22.31
N GLU A 222 -56.78 4.33 -22.57
CA GLU A 222 -57.17 4.75 -23.92
C GLU A 222 -55.94 4.90 -24.83
N LEU A 223 -55.86 4.08 -25.88
CA LEU A 223 -54.74 4.13 -26.85
C LEU A 223 -55.02 5.14 -27.97
N ALA A 224 -56.29 5.33 -28.31
CA ALA A 224 -56.80 6.31 -29.24
C ALA A 224 -58.23 6.69 -28.80
N PRO A 225 -58.76 7.85 -29.23
CA PRO A 225 -60.10 8.29 -28.85
C PRO A 225 -61.15 7.20 -29.15
N GLY A 226 -61.77 6.65 -28.11
CA GLY A 226 -62.76 5.58 -28.21
C GLY A 226 -62.21 4.16 -28.39
N TYR A 227 -60.90 3.93 -28.27
CA TYR A 227 -60.28 2.60 -28.39
C TYR A 227 -59.59 2.16 -27.09
N LEU A 228 -60.17 1.13 -26.44
CA LEU A 228 -59.68 0.52 -25.21
C LEU A 228 -59.10 -0.89 -25.50
N PRO A 229 -57.96 -1.26 -24.88
CA PRO A 229 -57.24 -2.51 -25.12
C PRO A 229 -57.97 -3.77 -24.62
N THR A 230 -58.99 -3.63 -23.77
CA THR A 230 -59.83 -4.75 -23.28
C THR A 230 -60.85 -5.25 -24.31
N MET A 231 -60.96 -4.58 -25.47
CA MET A 231 -61.79 -5.02 -26.59
C MET A 231 -61.04 -6.08 -27.43
N PRO A 232 -61.66 -7.25 -27.74
CA PRO A 232 -60.99 -8.29 -28.52
C PRO A 232 -60.66 -7.79 -29.95
N PHE A 233 -59.38 -7.79 -30.33
CA PHE A 233 -58.94 -7.55 -31.70
C PHE A 233 -59.52 -8.63 -32.65
N GLN A 234 -60.57 -8.33 -33.41
CA GLN A 234 -60.91 -9.07 -34.62
C GLN A 234 -60.14 -8.48 -35.81
N ILE A 235 -58.92 -8.96 -36.07
CA ILE A 235 -58.27 -8.72 -37.35
C ILE A 235 -58.89 -9.68 -38.37
N LYS A 236 -59.92 -9.22 -39.09
CA LYS A 236 -60.30 -9.82 -40.37
C LYS A 236 -59.31 -9.32 -41.42
N VAL A 237 -58.40 -10.18 -41.85
CA VAL A 237 -57.58 -9.95 -43.04
C VAL A 237 -58.52 -9.93 -44.24
N VAL A 238 -58.78 -8.75 -44.79
CA VAL A 238 -59.44 -8.60 -46.10
C VAL A 238 -58.42 -7.95 -47.03
N ASN A 239 -58.09 -8.68 -48.09
CA ASN A 239 -57.10 -8.33 -49.12
C ASN A 239 -57.34 -6.94 -49.71
N THR A 240 -56.44 -6.00 -49.43
CA THR A 240 -56.03 -4.97 -50.39
C THR A 240 -54.52 -4.77 -50.27
N VAL A 241 -53.81 -5.07 -51.35
CA VAL A 241 -52.36 -5.00 -51.46
C VAL A 241 -51.97 -3.52 -51.55
N VAL A 242 -51.25 -3.03 -50.55
CA VAL A 242 -50.43 -1.81 -50.68
C VAL A 242 -48.98 -2.24 -50.52
N THR A 243 -48.32 -2.43 -51.65
CA THR A 243 -46.87 -2.56 -51.72
C THR A 243 -46.24 -1.17 -51.64
N LEU A 244 -45.55 -0.89 -50.54
CA LEU A 244 -44.49 0.12 -50.48
C LEU A 244 -43.20 -0.51 -49.97
N LYS A 245 -42.10 -0.02 -50.53
CA LYS A 245 -40.82 -0.68 -50.76
C LYS A 245 -39.72 0.01 -49.93
N LEU A 246 -38.75 -0.78 -49.44
CA LEU A 246 -37.42 -0.43 -48.87
C LEU A 246 -37.42 0.20 -47.45
N MET A 247 -36.44 -0.06 -46.56
CA MET A 247 -35.03 -0.46 -46.72
C MET A 247 -34.63 -1.60 -45.77
N ARG A 248 -33.72 -2.48 -46.21
CA ARG A 248 -32.90 -3.30 -45.31
C ARG A 248 -31.94 -2.40 -44.54
N GLY A 249 -32.07 -2.35 -43.21
CA GLY A 249 -31.13 -1.71 -42.30
C GLY A 249 -30.74 -2.66 -41.19
N ASN A 250 -29.52 -3.19 -41.26
CA ASN A 250 -28.88 -4.01 -40.24
C ASN A 250 -29.05 -3.42 -38.82
N CYS A 251 -29.51 -4.22 -37.86
CA CYS A 251 -29.06 -4.07 -36.48
C CYS A 251 -28.65 -5.44 -35.95
N ARG A 252 -27.32 -5.56 -35.85
CA ARG A 252 -26.57 -6.72 -35.42
C ARG A 252 -27.00 -7.12 -34.03
N SER A 253 -27.28 -8.42 -33.87
CA SER A 253 -26.83 -9.12 -32.67
C SER A 253 -25.30 -8.99 -32.60
N THR A 254 -24.80 -8.15 -31.71
CA THR A 254 -23.49 -8.36 -31.09
C THR A 254 -23.77 -9.29 -29.91
N ARG A 255 -23.50 -10.60 -29.96
CA ARG A 255 -22.17 -11.22 -30.09
C ARG A 255 -21.14 -10.50 -29.22
N ALA A 256 -21.26 -10.66 -27.91
CA ALA A 256 -20.06 -10.75 -27.08
C ALA A 256 -19.38 -12.09 -27.39
N ARG A 257 -18.12 -12.00 -27.83
CA ARG A 257 -17.24 -13.10 -28.21
C ARG A 257 -17.02 -14.06 -27.04
N SER A 258 -17.08 -15.35 -27.35
CA SER A 258 -16.20 -16.38 -26.79
C SER A 258 -14.75 -16.07 -27.16
N THR A 259 -13.73 -16.29 -26.32
CA THR A 259 -12.99 -17.56 -26.07
C THR A 259 -11.71 -17.23 -25.26
N PRO A 260 -10.93 -18.19 -24.72
CA PRO A 260 -11.02 -19.67 -24.85
C PRO A 260 -11.12 -20.41 -23.49
N GLN A 261 -11.82 -21.54 -23.43
CA GLN A 261 -11.22 -22.88 -23.51
C GLN A 261 -9.87 -23.02 -22.77
N GLY A 262 -9.94 -23.37 -21.48
CA GLY A 262 -9.01 -24.26 -20.82
C GLY A 262 -9.62 -25.66 -20.77
N LYS A 263 -8.90 -26.64 -21.30
CA LYS A 263 -9.31 -28.03 -21.54
C LYS A 263 -9.50 -28.81 -20.24
N THR A 264 -10.65 -29.45 -20.04
CA THR A 264 -10.73 -30.70 -19.26
C THR A 264 -10.60 -31.86 -20.24
N ALA A 265 -9.43 -32.50 -20.25
CA ALA A 265 -9.27 -33.84 -20.77
C ALA A 265 -9.96 -34.81 -19.78
N SER A 266 -11.01 -35.49 -20.24
CA SER A 266 -11.45 -36.76 -19.65
C SER A 266 -11.34 -37.79 -20.77
N THR A 267 -10.21 -38.47 -20.78
CA THR A 267 -9.98 -39.67 -21.58
C THR A 267 -10.69 -40.80 -20.85
N LYS A 268 -11.76 -41.34 -21.45
CA LYS A 268 -12.22 -42.69 -21.11
C LYS A 268 -11.15 -43.68 -21.57
N GLU A 269 -10.68 -44.48 -20.63
CA GLU A 269 -10.07 -45.77 -20.88
C GLU A 269 -10.93 -46.63 -21.82
N PRO A 270 -10.29 -47.47 -22.63
CA PRO A 270 -10.75 -48.82 -22.84
C PRO A 270 -9.75 -49.80 -22.23
N THR A 271 -10.29 -50.59 -21.32
CA THR A 271 -9.78 -51.84 -20.78
C THR A 271 -9.21 -52.81 -21.84
N ARG A 272 -7.98 -53.27 -21.57
CA ARG A 272 -7.56 -54.69 -21.44
C ARG A 272 -6.91 -55.41 -22.65
N ALA A 273 -5.86 -56.16 -22.27
CA ALA A 273 -5.32 -57.39 -22.87
C ALA A 273 -4.39 -57.28 -24.09
N ALA A 274 -3.07 -57.31 -23.83
CA ALA A 274 -2.16 -58.43 -24.08
C ALA A 274 -0.76 -58.07 -23.54
#